data_AF-A0A7W1KA85-F1
#
_entry.id   AF-A0A7W1KA85-F1
#
_cell.length_a   1.000
_cell.length_b   1.000
_cell.length_c   1.000
_cell.angle_alpha   90.00
_cell.angle_beta   90.00
_cell.angle_gamma   90.00
#
_symmetry.space_group_name_H-M   'P 1'
#
loop_
_entity.id
_entity.type
_entity.pdbx_description
1 polymer ?
#
loop_
_entity_poly.entity_id
_entity_poly.type
_entity_poly.pdbx_seq_one_letter_code
_entity_poly.pdbx_strand_id
1 'polypeptide(L)'
;MLQNLRSRAQDESGFTLIELLVVILIIGILAAIALPTFLGQRAKAQDSSAKSDVRNAVSQMESCFTDAQTYVGCTGGTGNPSTQPTVATADTFHLRALSDSTNTFDIKRNADGTYTRSCVSNKTGAGCNGSSW
;
A
#
# COMPACT_ATOMS: atom_id res chain seq x y z
N MET A 1 -40.35 42.19 -27.83
CA MET A 1 -39.28 41.63 -26.97
C MET A 1 -39.51 40.18 -26.53
N LEU A 2 -40.76 39.70 -26.39
CA LEU A 2 -41.07 38.32 -25.96
C LEU A 2 -40.82 37.20 -27.00
N GLN A 3 -40.60 37.53 -28.27
CA GLN A 3 -40.39 36.52 -29.32
C GLN A 3 -38.98 35.88 -29.29
N ASN A 4 -37.97 36.60 -28.78
CA ASN A 4 -36.58 36.09 -28.73
C ASN A 4 -36.33 35.09 -27.59
N LEU A 5 -37.25 34.94 -26.63
CA LEU A 5 -37.14 33.94 -25.56
C LEU A 5 -37.61 32.55 -25.99
N ARG A 6 -38.52 32.48 -26.97
CA ARG A 6 -39.11 31.21 -27.44
C ARG A 6 -38.19 30.43 -28.38
N SER A 7 -37.32 31.14 -29.12
CA SER A 7 -36.28 30.52 -29.95
C SER A 7 -35.16 29.88 -29.11
N ARG A 8 -34.82 30.44 -27.95
CA ARG A 8 -33.80 29.86 -27.06
C ARG A 8 -34.21 28.54 -26.40
N ALA A 9 -35.51 28.31 -26.19
CA ALA A 9 -36.03 27.07 -25.62
C ALA A 9 -36.17 25.92 -26.64
N GLN A 10 -36.10 26.22 -27.94
CA GLN A 10 -36.14 25.22 -29.01
C GLN A 10 -34.74 24.66 -29.35
N ASP A 11 -33.68 25.38 -28.98
CA ASP A 11 -32.28 24.93 -29.14
C ASP A 11 -31.75 24.14 -27.93
N GLU A 12 -32.56 23.94 -26.89
CA GLU A 12 -32.22 23.02 -25.78
C GLU A 12 -32.62 21.58 -26.16
N SER A 13 -31.82 20.97 -27.03
CA SER A 13 -31.88 19.52 -27.27
C SER A 13 -31.46 18.77 -26.00
N GLY A 14 -32.45 18.21 -25.30
CA GLY A 14 -32.22 17.37 -24.12
C GLY A 14 -31.54 16.04 -24.47
N PHE A 15 -30.75 15.53 -23.52
CA PHE A 15 -30.12 14.21 -23.61
C PHE A 15 -31.19 13.12 -23.64
N THR A 16 -31.09 12.15 -24.56
CA THR A 16 -32.05 11.04 -24.62
C THR A 16 -31.72 9.99 -23.55
N LEU A 17 -32.76 9.31 -23.03
CA LEU A 17 -32.56 8.18 -22.10
C LEU A 17 -31.72 7.06 -22.72
N ILE A 18 -31.83 6.84 -24.03
CA ILE A 18 -31.06 5.82 -24.74
C ILE A 18 -29.56 6.17 -24.80
N GLU A 19 -29.21 7.45 -24.93
CA GLU A 19 -27.82 7.88 -24.94
C GLU A 19 -27.18 7.66 -23.57
N LEU A 20 -27.88 8.01 -22.48
CA LEU A 20 -27.39 7.74 -21.13
C LEU A 20 -27.26 6.22 -20.88
N LEU A 21 -28.19 5.42 -21.40
CA LEU A 21 -28.15 3.96 -21.26
C LEU A 21 -26.92 3.34 -21.94
N VAL A 22 -26.61 3.75 -23.17
CA VAL A 22 -25.42 3.24 -23.88
C VAL A 22 -24.13 3.67 -23.19
N VAL A 23 -24.07 4.89 -22.65
CA VAL A 23 -22.90 5.38 -21.91
C VAL A 23 -22.67 4.54 -20.65
N ILE A 24 -23.71 4.31 -19.83
CA ILE A 24 -23.55 3.50 -18.61
C ILE A 24 -23.20 2.03 -18.93
N LEU A 25 -23.65 1.52 -20.07
CA LEU A 25 -23.30 0.19 -20.56
C LEU A 25 -21.80 0.10 -20.90
N ILE A 26 -21.27 1.10 -21.62
CA ILE A 26 -19.84 1.12 -21.99
C ILE A 26 -18.95 1.26 -20.75
N ILE A 27 -19.24 2.20 -19.84
CA ILE A 27 -18.46 2.33 -18.59
C ILE A 27 -18.57 1.08 -17.72
N GLY A 28 -19.71 0.37 -17.75
CA GLY A 28 -19.90 -0.90 -17.03
C GLY A 28 -18.96 -1.99 -17.52
N ILE A 29 -18.81 -2.14 -18.85
CA ILE A 29 -17.88 -3.11 -19.46
C ILE A 29 -16.43 -2.77 -19.08
N LEU A 30 -16.05 -1.48 -19.20
CA LEU A 30 -14.70 -1.04 -18.87
C LEU A 30 -14.39 -1.23 -17.37
N ALA A 31 -15.32 -0.90 -16.48
CA ALA A 31 -15.16 -1.07 -15.05
C ALA A 31 -15.02 -2.55 -14.66
N ALA A 32 -15.76 -3.46 -15.28
CA ALA A 32 -15.67 -4.89 -15.01
C ALA A 32 -14.26 -5.47 -15.27
N ILE A 33 -13.56 -4.97 -16.30
CA ILE A 33 -12.19 -5.40 -16.63
C ILE A 33 -11.16 -4.65 -15.77
N ALA A 34 -11.36 -3.34 -15.55
CA ALA A 34 -10.39 -2.49 -14.87
C ALA A 34 -10.34 -2.69 -13.34
N LEU A 35 -11.49 -2.89 -12.69
CA LEU A 35 -11.56 -3.00 -11.22
C LEU A 35 -10.69 -4.12 -10.61
N PRO A 36 -10.73 -5.38 -11.08
CA PRO A 36 -9.93 -6.43 -10.46
C PRO A 36 -8.42 -6.16 -10.60
N THR A 37 -7.99 -5.62 -11.74
CA THR A 37 -6.58 -5.26 -11.96
C THR A 37 -6.17 -4.09 -11.06
N PHE A 38 -6.99 -3.04 -10.94
CA PHE A 38 -6.75 -1.90 -10.08
C PHE A 38 -6.64 -2.31 -8.60
N LEU A 39 -7.55 -3.14 -8.10
CA LEU A 39 -7.51 -3.64 -6.73
C LEU A 39 -6.22 -4.44 -6.45
N GLY A 40 -5.80 -5.28 -7.40
CA GLY A 40 -4.53 -6.01 -7.30
C GLY A 40 -3.30 -5.08 -7.28
N GLN A 41 -3.29 -4.02 -8.09
CA GLN A 41 -2.20 -3.03 -8.09
C GLN A 41 -2.16 -2.21 -6.80
N ARG A 42 -3.33 -1.82 -6.26
CA ARG A 42 -3.43 -1.13 -4.98
C ARG A 42 -2.82 -1.97 -3.84
N ALA A 43 -3.14 -3.26 -3.79
CA ALA A 43 -2.56 -4.17 -2.80
C ALA A 43 -1.03 -4.27 -2.93
N LYS A 44 -0.51 -4.36 -4.17
CA LYS A 44 0.95 -4.34 -4.43
C LYS A 44 1.62 -3.05 -3.96
N ALA A 45 0.98 -1.91 -4.18
CA ALA A 45 1.49 -0.62 -3.75
C ALA A 45 1.55 -0.52 -2.21
N GLN A 46 0.50 -0.98 -1.52
CA GLN A 46 0.44 -1.06 -0.06
C GLN A 46 1.57 -1.95 0.50
N ASP A 47 1.79 -3.12 -0.11
CA ASP A 47 2.88 -4.01 0.27
C ASP A 47 4.25 -3.40 0.03
N SER A 48 4.43 -2.70 -1.10
CA SER A 48 5.68 -1.98 -1.38
C SER A 48 5.95 -0.88 -0.35
N SER A 49 4.91 -0.19 0.12
CA SER A 49 5.03 0.82 1.18
C SER A 49 5.50 0.17 2.47
N ALA A 50 4.85 -0.91 2.93
CA ALA A 50 5.24 -1.63 4.13
C ALA A 50 6.68 -2.18 4.05
N LYS A 51 7.08 -2.71 2.88
CA LYS A 51 8.46 -3.15 2.62
C LYS A 51 9.46 -1.99 2.70
N SER A 52 9.07 -0.80 2.25
CA SER A 52 9.90 0.40 2.36
C SER A 52 10.03 0.84 3.82
N ASP A 53 8.93 0.85 4.57
CA ASP A 53 8.90 1.25 5.96
C ASP A 53 9.83 0.37 6.82
N VAL A 54 9.79 -0.96 6.65
CA VAL A 54 10.67 -1.86 7.39
C VAL A 54 12.15 -1.70 7.00
N ARG A 55 12.46 -1.38 5.73
CA ARG A 55 13.84 -1.08 5.30
C ARG A 55 14.37 0.23 5.88
N ASN A 56 13.51 1.25 5.94
CA ASN A 56 13.85 2.51 6.59
C ASN A 56 14.08 2.31 8.08
N ALA A 57 13.27 1.48 8.73
CA ALA A 57 13.45 1.11 10.14
C ALA A 57 14.80 0.41 10.38
N VAL A 58 15.26 -0.46 9.48
CA VAL A 58 16.62 -1.05 9.56
C VAL A 58 17.69 0.05 9.59
N SER A 59 17.62 1.02 8.68
CA SER A 59 18.58 2.12 8.66
C SER A 59 18.60 2.92 9.96
N GLN A 60 17.44 3.09 10.61
CA GLN A 60 17.36 3.75 11.91
C GLN A 60 17.96 2.90 13.04
N MET A 61 17.72 1.58 13.02
CA MET A 61 18.34 0.66 13.98
C MET A 61 19.86 0.69 13.87
N GLU A 62 20.42 0.68 12.65
CA GLU A 62 21.87 0.77 12.43
C GLU A 62 22.45 2.13 12.87
N SER A 63 21.72 3.22 12.62
CA SER A 63 22.12 4.55 13.12
C SER A 63 22.16 4.56 14.66
N CYS A 64 21.12 4.03 15.31
CA CYS A 64 21.07 3.96 16.77
C CYS A 64 22.17 3.08 17.35
N PHE A 65 22.50 1.95 16.70
CA PHE A 65 23.61 1.09 17.11
C PHE A 65 24.95 1.82 17.03
N THR A 66 25.14 2.68 16.03
CA THR A 66 26.36 3.50 15.91
C THR A 66 26.56 4.37 17.16
N ASP A 67 25.48 4.93 17.71
CA ASP A 67 25.53 5.80 18.89
C ASP A 67 25.56 5.03 20.22
N ALA A 68 24.73 3.99 20.36
CA ALA A 68 24.51 3.28 21.62
C ALA A 68 25.36 2.01 21.78
N GLN A 69 25.96 1.50 20.69
CA GLN A 69 26.67 0.21 20.63
C GLN A 69 25.81 -0.98 21.10
N THR A 70 24.48 -0.84 20.99
CA THR A 70 23.48 -1.85 21.32
C THR A 70 22.19 -1.52 20.57
N TYR A 71 21.43 -2.53 20.15
CA TYR A 71 20.06 -2.27 19.65
C TYR A 71 19.02 -2.15 20.78
N VAL A 72 19.40 -2.44 22.03
CA VAL A 72 18.49 -2.29 23.17
C VAL A 72 18.10 -0.83 23.36
N GLY A 73 16.79 -0.55 23.38
CA GLY A 73 16.27 0.81 23.50
C GLY A 73 16.24 1.61 22.19
N CYS A 74 16.75 1.05 21.09
CA CYS A 74 16.59 1.64 19.77
C CYS A 74 15.14 1.53 19.31
N THR A 75 14.61 2.62 18.76
CA THR A 75 13.29 2.64 18.13
C THR A 75 13.47 2.72 16.62
N GLY A 76 12.88 1.77 15.89
CA GLY A 76 12.90 1.76 14.42
C GLY A 76 11.79 2.61 13.78
N GLY A 77 11.40 3.71 14.42
CA GLY A 77 10.12 4.37 14.15
C GLY A 77 10.11 5.23 12.88
N THR A 78 9.36 4.80 11.86
CA THR A 78 9.05 5.60 10.65
C THR A 78 7.76 6.42 10.77
N GLY A 79 7.24 6.66 11.98
CA GLY A 79 5.92 7.30 12.17
C GLY A 79 4.72 6.40 11.81
N ASN A 80 4.97 5.19 11.32
CA ASN A 80 3.95 4.15 11.16
C ASN A 80 3.92 3.29 12.44
N PRO A 81 2.80 3.24 13.18
CA PRO A 81 2.71 2.46 14.43
C PRO A 81 2.90 0.96 14.21
N SER A 82 2.85 0.50 12.96
CA SER A 82 3.02 -0.90 12.59
C SER A 82 4.48 -1.33 12.41
N THR A 83 5.45 -0.40 12.44
CA THR A 83 6.89 -0.66 12.33
C THR A 83 7.62 -0.37 13.64
N GLN A 84 7.57 -1.32 14.56
CA GLN A 84 8.37 -1.27 15.79
C GLN A 84 9.23 -2.53 15.92
N PRO A 85 10.46 -2.40 16.47
CA PRO A 85 11.25 -3.56 16.84
C PRO A 85 10.47 -4.38 17.87
N THR A 86 10.05 -5.56 17.46
CA THR A 86 9.30 -6.50 18.32
C THR A 86 10.21 -7.11 19.37
N VAL A 87 11.50 -7.25 19.04
CA VAL A 87 12.57 -7.71 19.92
C VAL A 87 13.86 -7.02 19.50
N ALA A 88 14.60 -6.43 20.45
CA ALA A 88 15.95 -5.93 20.24
C ALA A 88 16.86 -6.38 21.39
N THR A 89 18.08 -6.76 21.06
CA THR A 89 19.13 -7.21 21.98
C THR A 89 20.40 -6.40 21.72
N ALA A 90 21.54 -6.77 22.32
CA ALA A 90 22.81 -6.11 22.00
C ALA A 90 23.09 -6.13 20.48
N ASP A 91 22.96 -7.30 19.84
CA ASP A 91 23.43 -7.51 18.46
C ASP A 91 22.33 -7.91 17.47
N THR A 92 21.10 -8.16 17.93
CA THR A 92 20.00 -8.62 17.07
C THR A 92 18.75 -7.77 17.24
N PHE A 93 17.96 -7.70 16.17
CA PHE A 93 16.62 -7.12 16.22
C PHE A 93 15.67 -7.81 15.25
N HIS A 94 14.37 -7.69 15.51
CA HIS A 94 13.29 -8.12 14.64
C HIS A 94 12.34 -6.95 14.39
N LEU A 95 12.25 -6.52 13.13
CA LEU A 95 11.33 -5.49 12.68
C LEU A 95 10.20 -6.14 11.88
N ARG A 96 8.96 -5.72 12.13
CA ARG A 96 7.77 -6.12 11.40
C ARG A 96 7.11 -4.88 10.81
N ALA A 97 6.61 -4.97 9.58
CA ALA A 97 5.67 -4.01 9.01
C ALA A 97 4.38 -4.73 8.62
N LEU A 98 3.24 -4.14 8.93
CA LEU A 98 1.92 -4.58 8.44
C LEU A 98 1.52 -3.70 7.25
N SER A 99 1.14 -4.33 6.15
CA SER A 99 0.52 -3.66 5.01
C SER A 99 -0.99 -3.52 5.23
N ASP A 100 -1.60 -2.49 4.65
CA ASP A 100 -3.05 -2.32 4.58
C ASP A 100 -3.76 -3.47 3.83
N SER A 101 -3.00 -4.22 3.01
CA SER A 101 -3.47 -5.47 2.39
C SER A 101 -3.58 -6.62 3.40
N THR A 102 -3.19 -6.39 4.66
CA THR A 102 -3.05 -7.34 5.79
C THR A 102 -1.88 -8.31 5.72
N ASN A 103 -0.97 -8.13 4.75
CA ASN A 103 0.29 -8.88 4.69
C ASN A 103 1.33 -8.34 5.68
N THR A 104 2.15 -9.23 6.26
CA THR A 104 3.26 -8.81 7.14
C THR A 104 4.61 -9.02 6.46
N PHE A 105 5.52 -8.08 6.68
CA PHE A 105 6.88 -8.09 6.16
C PHE A 105 7.86 -7.91 7.31
N ASP A 106 8.71 -8.91 7.52
CA ASP A 106 9.66 -8.98 8.61
C ASP A 106 11.10 -8.86 8.07
N ILE A 107 11.93 -8.12 8.81
CA ILE A 107 13.39 -8.15 8.67
C ILE A 107 13.99 -8.44 10.05
N LYS A 108 14.78 -9.51 10.11
CA LYS A 108 15.55 -9.88 11.29
C LYS A 108 17.03 -9.70 11.01
N ARG A 109 17.75 -9.02 11.91
CA ARG A 109 19.22 -9.10 11.98
C ARG A 109 19.59 -10.25 12.91
N ASN A 110 20.36 -11.20 12.40
CA ASN A 110 20.86 -12.34 13.18
C ASN A 110 22.17 -11.99 13.89
N ALA A 111 22.56 -12.80 14.88
CA ALA A 111 23.77 -12.57 15.66
C ALA A 111 25.06 -12.64 14.84
N ASP A 112 25.02 -13.34 13.70
CA ASP A 112 26.11 -13.43 12.72
C ASP A 112 26.22 -12.19 11.80
N GLY A 113 25.36 -11.18 12.01
CA GLY A 113 25.31 -9.96 11.19
C GLY A 113 24.54 -10.13 9.88
N THR A 114 23.97 -11.30 9.60
CA THR A 114 23.15 -11.52 8.41
C THR A 114 21.73 -10.99 8.60
N TYR A 115 21.06 -10.68 7.49
CA TYR A 115 19.65 -10.29 7.48
C TYR A 115 18.77 -11.40 6.91
N THR A 116 17.73 -11.77 7.64
CA THR A 116 16.66 -12.64 7.14
C THR A 116 15.43 -11.82 6.85
N ARG A 117 14.84 -12.02 5.66
CA ARG A 117 13.59 -11.38 5.25
C ARG A 117 12.51 -12.43 5.13
N SER A 118 11.41 -12.25 5.85
CA SER A 118 10.26 -13.13 5.78
C SER A 118 8.97 -12.37 5.62
N CYS A 119 7.98 -13.00 5.03
CA CYS A 119 6.65 -12.43 4.93
C CYS A 119 5.58 -13.49 5.17
N VAL A 120 4.39 -13.03 5.54
CA VAL A 120 3.20 -13.87 5.68
C VAL A 120 2.08 -13.22 4.89
N SER A 121 1.52 -13.96 3.93
CA SER A 121 0.34 -13.53 3.17
C SER A 121 -0.94 -13.91 3.91
N ASN A 122 -1.67 -12.91 4.40
CA ASN A 122 -2.98 -13.12 5.03
C ASN A 122 -4.12 -12.95 4.01
N LYS A 123 -3.82 -12.46 2.80
CA LYS A 123 -4.71 -12.45 1.63
C LYS A 123 -3.98 -12.92 0.37
N THR A 124 -4.70 -13.63 -0.49
CA THR A 124 -4.22 -13.99 -1.83
C THR A 124 -4.23 -12.76 -2.72
N GLY A 125 -3.05 -12.37 -3.22
CA GLY A 125 -2.87 -11.22 -4.08
C GLY A 125 -1.91 -10.20 -3.47
N ALA A 126 -0.74 -10.13 -4.11
CA ALA A 126 0.33 -9.15 -3.94
C ALA A 126 1.37 -9.37 -2.82
N GLY A 127 2.62 -9.02 -3.15
CA GLY A 127 3.73 -8.72 -2.24
C GLY A 127 4.48 -9.88 -1.60
N CYS A 128 3.78 -10.90 -1.10
CA CYS A 128 4.37 -12.04 -0.39
C CYS A 128 4.10 -13.36 -1.14
N ASN A 129 5.00 -13.72 -2.05
CA ASN A 129 4.93 -14.97 -2.81
C ASN A 129 5.82 -16.03 -2.15
N GLY A 130 5.35 -16.61 -1.05
CA GLY A 130 6.10 -17.60 -0.26
C GLY A 130 6.35 -17.12 1.17
N SER A 131 7.43 -17.60 1.80
CA SER A 131 7.83 -17.21 3.17
C SER A 131 8.91 -16.14 3.21
N SER A 132 9.44 -15.69 2.06
CA SER A 132 10.50 -14.67 1.92
C SER A 132 10.19 -13.65 0.82
N TRP A 133 10.85 -12.49 0.87
CA TRP A 133 10.60 -11.35 -0.03
C TRP A 133 11.80 -10.41 -0.23
#